data_AF-A0AA88I2S3-F1
#
_entry.id   AF-A0AA88I2S3-F1
#
_cell.length_a   1.000
_cell.length_b   1.000
_cell.length_c   1.000
_cell.angle_alpha   90.00
_cell.angle_beta   90.00
_cell.angle_gamma   90.00
#
_symmetry.space_group_name_H-M   'P 1'
#
loop_
_entity.id
_entity.type
_entity.pdbx_description
1 polymer ?
#
loop_
_entity_poly.entity_id
_entity_poly.type
_entity_poly.pdbx_seq_one_letter_code
_entity_poly.pdbx_strand_id
1 'polypeptide(L)'
;MLQKTDTDMEENSVPKFSLSVVHDTPNGWGPNTIPEQYRDMPYQPFSKGDRLGKVADWTGVSYQDRRNQSKYASQFGTGSSQYAYYHEDDESQFQLVDSTRIQKPIYARGRYMRNQRGFMRGMRGQQRNAFQAQPMMKGNKKQSRSTQPKWQRTSQQSSRRFDNRAQSTKNRESSVTVQPSWTVIEEIDFPRLGKLSLPNIKESGILYKCGELELYDKSYDRVNVKSEKKLQRIDRIVYRVTTSDDPIIRKLLKETDGNVFGTDLILSTLMCCTRSNYSWDIVVNKIQGRLFFDKRDASDLDLLTVSETSNDPPMEEGQHINSPHSLSLEATFINHNFSQQVLRQDAEKVKFENPNPFIAEEEDKDSVGSIAYKYKKWELGKGVNLIARTEHDAYMTSPTGEMQFINIKALNEWDSRFGGGVDWRQKLDSQRGAVLAQELKNNANKLAKWTVQSLLAGSDQMKFGYVSRRSVRDPGSHVVLGIQQFRPTDFANQINLNMDNAWGILRCIIDLCMKQDDGKFLIVKDPNKQLIRLYKVPDNSFDTEEDTDNDEYDEE
;
A
#
# COMPACT_ATOMS: atom_id res chain seq x y z
N MET A 1 -42.20 -59.70 16.69
CA MET A 1 -43.37 -59.65 17.59
C MET A 1 -42.91 -60.20 18.94
N LEU A 2 -42.49 -59.31 19.86
CA LEU A 2 -43.26 -58.84 21.04
C LEU A 2 -43.49 -59.98 22.06
N GLN A 3 -42.65 -60.06 23.10
CA GLN A 3 -42.73 -59.37 24.42
C GLN A 3 -43.69 -60.04 25.41
N LYS A 4 -43.19 -60.34 26.62
CA LYS A 4 -43.67 -59.80 27.92
C LYS A 4 -43.04 -60.56 29.09
N THR A 5 -42.14 -59.93 29.86
CA THR A 5 -42.34 -59.19 31.14
C THR A 5 -42.47 -60.12 32.34
N ASP A 6 -41.40 -60.18 33.15
CA ASP A 6 -41.43 -60.68 34.51
C ASP A 6 -41.52 -59.53 35.50
N THR A 7 -42.38 -59.75 36.49
CA THR A 7 -42.82 -58.89 37.58
C THR A 7 -41.81 -58.86 38.73
N ASP A 8 -41.54 -57.66 39.25
CA ASP A 8 -40.74 -57.42 40.45
C ASP A 8 -41.40 -58.00 41.73
N MET A 9 -40.61 -58.73 42.51
CA MET A 9 -40.89 -59.09 43.91
C MET A 9 -39.82 -58.44 44.78
N GLU A 10 -40.24 -57.56 45.70
CA GLU A 10 -39.40 -56.89 46.68
C GLU A 10 -38.82 -57.88 47.70
N GLU A 11 -37.51 -58.15 47.62
CA GLU A 11 -36.77 -58.95 48.60
C GLU A 11 -35.82 -58.06 49.44
N ASN A 12 -36.12 -57.98 50.73
CA ASN A 12 -35.32 -57.55 51.90
C ASN A 12 -33.90 -56.99 51.63
N SER A 13 -33.73 -55.67 51.77
CA SER A 13 -32.43 -54.98 51.63
C SER A 13 -31.52 -55.19 52.83
N VAL A 14 -30.57 -56.12 52.72
CA VAL A 14 -29.38 -56.18 53.61
C VAL A 14 -28.49 -54.96 53.30
N PRO A 15 -27.87 -54.28 54.28
CA PRO A 15 -26.99 -53.14 54.00
C PRO A 15 -25.83 -53.55 53.07
N LYS A 16 -25.78 -52.93 51.89
CA LYS A 16 -24.79 -53.20 50.84
C LYS A 16 -23.55 -52.33 51.07
N PHE A 17 -22.41 -52.96 51.35
CA PHE A 17 -21.11 -52.31 51.36
C PHE A 17 -20.31 -52.74 50.13
N SER A 18 -20.04 -51.80 49.23
CA SER A 18 -19.15 -52.00 48.09
C SER A 18 -17.76 -51.48 48.42
N LEU A 19 -16.73 -52.26 48.07
CA LEU A 19 -15.35 -51.82 48.19
C LEU A 19 -15.13 -50.54 47.38
N SER A 20 -14.52 -49.53 48.00
CA SER A 20 -14.17 -48.29 47.32
C SER A 20 -12.99 -48.54 46.38
N VAL A 21 -13.04 -47.96 45.19
CA VAL A 21 -11.95 -48.07 44.21
C VAL A 21 -10.79 -47.20 44.69
N VAL A 22 -9.62 -47.80 44.88
CA VAL A 22 -8.36 -47.11 45.23
C VAL A 22 -7.38 -47.29 44.07
N HIS A 23 -6.73 -46.20 43.67
CA HIS A 23 -5.72 -46.24 42.60
C HIS A 23 -4.39 -46.77 43.14
N ASP A 24 -3.77 -47.70 42.42
CA ASP A 24 -2.46 -48.25 42.75
C ASP A 24 -1.34 -47.46 42.03
N THR A 25 -0.36 -46.97 42.78
CA THR A 25 0.72 -46.10 42.30
C THR A 25 2.09 -46.72 42.64
N PRO A 26 2.66 -47.58 41.77
CA PRO A 26 3.86 -48.36 42.09
C PRO A 26 5.12 -47.52 42.42
N ASN A 27 5.23 -46.33 41.84
CA ASN A 27 6.43 -45.49 41.90
C ASN A 27 6.25 -44.20 42.72
N GLY A 28 5.22 -44.10 43.57
CA GLY A 28 5.02 -42.92 44.41
C GLY A 28 3.73 -42.96 45.23
N TRP A 29 3.49 -41.91 46.01
CA TRP A 29 2.29 -41.78 46.87
C TRP A 29 1.29 -40.71 46.37
N GLY A 30 1.45 -40.24 45.13
CA GLY A 30 0.64 -39.18 44.52
C GLY A 30 -0.34 -39.68 43.45
N PRO A 31 -1.20 -38.81 42.91
CA PRO A 31 -2.12 -39.17 41.83
C PRO A 31 -1.34 -39.58 40.58
N ASN A 32 -1.64 -40.76 40.04
CA ASN A 32 -1.06 -41.27 38.77
C ASN A 32 -1.96 -41.06 37.55
N THR A 33 -3.26 -40.85 37.76
CA THR A 33 -4.24 -40.70 36.68
C THR A 33 -5.10 -39.46 36.88
N ILE A 34 -5.52 -38.88 35.76
CA ILE A 34 -6.52 -37.81 35.76
C ILE A 34 -7.87 -38.44 36.12
N PRO A 35 -8.65 -37.85 37.04
CA PRO A 35 -9.99 -38.33 37.37
C PRO A 35 -10.85 -38.51 36.11
N GLU A 36 -11.52 -39.66 35.98
CA GLU A 36 -12.33 -39.99 34.79
C GLU A 36 -13.36 -38.91 34.45
N GLN A 37 -13.95 -38.27 35.46
CA GLN A 37 -14.91 -37.18 35.32
C GLN A 37 -14.42 -35.95 34.51
N TYR A 38 -13.11 -35.76 34.36
CA TYR A 38 -12.52 -34.61 33.65
C TYR A 38 -11.61 -35.02 32.49
N ARG A 39 -11.50 -36.32 32.17
CA ARG A 39 -10.59 -36.79 31.11
C ARG A 39 -11.00 -36.28 29.73
N ASP A 40 -12.30 -36.28 29.44
CA ASP A 40 -12.84 -35.99 28.11
C ASP A 40 -13.34 -34.53 27.98
N MET A 41 -12.95 -33.65 28.92
CA MET A 41 -13.41 -32.27 28.98
C MET A 41 -12.22 -31.31 29.13
N PRO A 42 -12.07 -30.29 28.26
CA PRO A 42 -11.07 -29.24 28.45
C PRO A 42 -11.20 -28.58 29.83
N TYR A 43 -10.14 -28.65 30.62
CA TYR A 43 -10.18 -28.08 31.96
C TYR A 43 -10.19 -26.56 31.91
N GLN A 44 -11.25 -25.94 32.46
CA GLN A 44 -11.31 -24.49 32.70
C GLN A 44 -11.70 -24.22 34.16
N PRO A 45 -10.87 -23.51 34.94
CA PRO A 45 -11.20 -23.17 36.32
C PRO A 45 -12.37 -22.17 36.37
N PHE A 46 -13.27 -22.35 37.34
CA PHE A 46 -14.41 -21.46 37.55
C PHE A 46 -14.79 -21.37 39.03
N SER A 47 -15.55 -20.34 39.39
CA SER A 47 -16.12 -20.14 40.72
C SER A 47 -17.66 -20.19 40.64
N LYS A 48 -18.28 -21.05 41.46
CA LYS A 48 -19.76 -21.14 41.54
C LYS A 48 -20.41 -19.94 42.23
N GLY A 49 -19.62 -19.12 42.95
CA GLY A 49 -20.09 -17.93 43.66
C GLY A 49 -20.15 -16.67 42.80
N ASP A 50 -19.69 -16.75 41.56
CA ASP A 50 -19.61 -15.59 40.67
C ASP A 50 -21.01 -15.16 40.22
N ARG A 51 -21.17 -13.85 40.02
CA ARG A 51 -22.44 -13.29 39.59
C ARG A 51 -22.73 -13.70 38.14
N LEU A 52 -23.91 -14.30 37.92
CA LEU A 52 -24.40 -14.68 36.58
C LEU A 52 -25.31 -13.59 35.97
N GLY A 53 -25.50 -13.64 34.65
CA GLY A 53 -26.47 -12.80 33.92
C GLY A 53 -25.89 -11.58 33.17
N LYS A 54 -24.76 -11.75 32.48
CA LYS A 54 -24.22 -10.75 31.53
C LYS A 54 -24.87 -10.94 30.16
N VAL A 55 -25.32 -9.85 29.53
CA VAL A 55 -26.02 -9.88 28.22
C VAL A 55 -25.05 -9.68 27.07
N ALA A 56 -24.99 -10.54 26.06
CA ALA A 56 -24.23 -10.23 24.83
C ALA A 56 -25.02 -9.23 23.97
N ASP A 57 -24.41 -8.10 23.60
CA ASP A 57 -25.03 -7.05 22.77
C ASP A 57 -24.05 -6.66 21.65
N TRP A 58 -24.38 -7.04 20.41
CA TRP A 58 -23.58 -6.76 19.22
C TRP A 58 -23.65 -5.29 18.78
N THR A 59 -24.62 -4.51 19.30
CA THR A 59 -24.75 -3.07 18.98
C THR A 59 -23.93 -2.18 19.92
N GLY A 60 -23.44 -2.73 21.05
CA GLY A 60 -22.62 -2.02 22.04
C GLY A 60 -23.35 -0.97 22.89
N VAL A 61 -24.66 -0.79 22.72
CA VAL A 61 -25.44 0.28 23.37
C VAL A 61 -25.66 -0.01 24.87
N SER A 62 -25.77 -1.29 25.25
CA SER A 62 -26.10 -1.71 26.61
C SER A 62 -25.00 -1.47 27.65
N TYR A 63 -23.79 -1.09 27.23
CA TYR A 63 -22.57 -1.08 28.05
C TYR A 63 -22.01 0.31 28.40
N GLN A 64 -22.80 1.38 28.25
CA GLN A 64 -22.34 2.75 28.50
C GLN A 64 -21.87 3.00 29.95
N ASP A 65 -22.40 2.27 30.94
CA ASP A 65 -21.92 2.32 32.32
C ASP A 65 -20.96 1.17 32.63
N ARG A 66 -19.65 1.45 32.53
CA ARG A 66 -18.55 0.50 32.81
C ARG A 66 -18.62 -0.14 34.20
N ARG A 67 -19.36 0.43 35.15
CA ARG A 67 -19.51 -0.12 36.51
C ARG A 67 -20.21 -1.48 36.55
N ASN A 68 -21.05 -1.79 35.56
CA ASN A 68 -21.75 -3.07 35.51
C ASN A 68 -20.90 -4.17 34.89
N GLN A 69 -19.96 -3.84 34.00
CA GLN A 69 -19.10 -4.81 33.33
C GLN A 69 -18.12 -5.48 34.31
N SER A 70 -17.60 -4.73 35.28
CA SER A 70 -16.69 -5.26 36.30
C SER A 70 -17.35 -6.23 37.30
N LYS A 71 -18.68 -6.25 37.41
CA LYS A 71 -19.41 -7.12 38.35
C LYS A 71 -19.49 -8.58 37.90
N TYR A 72 -19.24 -8.84 36.61
CA TYR A 72 -19.31 -10.16 35.98
C TYR A 72 -17.91 -10.67 35.59
N ALA A 73 -16.86 -9.96 36.00
CA ALA A 73 -15.50 -10.44 35.82
C ALA A 73 -15.21 -11.50 36.89
N SER A 74 -14.85 -12.72 36.46
CA SER A 74 -14.33 -13.72 37.38
C SER A 74 -13.00 -13.24 37.98
N GLN A 75 -12.84 -13.39 39.29
CA GLN A 75 -11.59 -13.12 40.01
C GLN A 75 -10.61 -14.30 39.95
N PHE A 76 -11.08 -15.49 39.55
CA PHE A 76 -10.29 -16.74 39.55
C PHE A 76 -10.41 -17.43 38.19
N GLY A 77 -9.28 -17.74 37.56
CA GLY A 77 -9.26 -18.31 36.20
C GLY A 77 -9.35 -17.29 35.06
N THR A 78 -9.18 -15.99 35.37
CA THR A 78 -9.09 -14.92 34.39
C THR A 78 -7.90 -15.14 33.47
N GLY A 79 -8.15 -15.59 32.23
CA GLY A 79 -7.10 -15.87 31.23
C GLY A 79 -7.15 -17.27 30.61
N SER A 80 -8.00 -18.17 31.11
CA SER A 80 -8.25 -19.46 30.42
C SER A 80 -9.36 -19.29 29.38
N SER A 81 -9.01 -19.42 28.11
CA SER A 81 -9.90 -19.23 26.95
C SER A 81 -10.22 -20.55 26.25
N GLN A 82 -10.22 -21.68 26.97
CA GLN A 82 -10.44 -23.01 26.39
C GLN A 82 -11.83 -23.14 25.75
N TYR A 83 -12.84 -22.47 26.32
CA TYR A 83 -14.19 -22.38 25.77
C TYR A 83 -14.50 -21.01 25.16
N ALA A 84 -13.52 -20.38 24.52
CA ALA A 84 -13.72 -19.12 23.80
C ALA A 84 -13.82 -19.36 22.29
N TYR A 85 -14.80 -18.73 21.65
CA TYR A 85 -14.87 -18.60 20.20
C TYR A 85 -14.29 -17.24 19.82
N TYR A 86 -13.27 -17.25 18.96
CA TYR A 86 -12.72 -16.06 18.33
C TYR A 86 -13.23 -16.04 16.89
N HIS A 87 -14.06 -15.05 16.57
CA HIS A 87 -14.46 -14.82 15.20
C HIS A 87 -13.32 -14.05 14.52
N GLU A 88 -12.61 -14.69 13.58
CA GLU A 88 -11.48 -14.07 12.88
C GLU A 88 -11.95 -12.92 11.96
N ASP A 89 -13.20 -12.98 11.49
CA ASP A 89 -13.83 -12.03 10.56
C ASP A 89 -14.98 -11.23 11.22
N ASP A 90 -14.75 -10.62 12.39
CA ASP A 90 -15.77 -9.80 13.10
C ASP A 90 -15.97 -8.41 12.44
N GLU A 91 -15.98 -8.39 11.11
CA GLU A 91 -16.04 -7.18 10.30
C GLU A 91 -17.38 -7.13 9.55
N SER A 92 -18.09 -6.01 9.69
CA SER A 92 -19.29 -5.69 8.92
C SER A 92 -18.99 -5.41 7.42
N GLN A 93 -18.08 -6.19 6.84
CA GLN A 93 -17.60 -6.10 5.45
C GLN A 93 -18.58 -6.74 4.46
N PHE A 94 -19.36 -7.72 4.90
CA PHE A 94 -20.35 -8.37 4.05
C PHE A 94 -21.58 -7.47 3.87
N GLN A 95 -21.83 -7.06 2.64
CA GLN A 95 -23.11 -6.46 2.25
C GLN A 95 -24.08 -7.56 1.83
N LEU A 96 -25.27 -7.59 2.44
CA LEU A 96 -26.34 -8.50 2.02
C LEU A 96 -26.84 -8.07 0.64
N VAL A 97 -26.65 -8.91 -0.37
CA VAL A 97 -27.18 -8.68 -1.72
C VAL A 97 -28.69 -8.87 -1.69
N ASP A 98 -29.43 -7.78 -1.89
CA ASP A 98 -30.88 -7.80 -2.00
C ASP A 98 -31.30 -8.39 -3.36
N SER A 99 -31.89 -9.58 -3.37
CA SER A 99 -32.44 -10.23 -4.57
C SER A 99 -33.88 -9.79 -4.87
N THR A 100 -34.45 -8.87 -4.07
CA THR A 100 -35.78 -8.34 -4.34
C THR A 100 -35.75 -7.33 -5.47
N ARG A 101 -36.60 -7.55 -6.50
CA ARG A 101 -36.77 -6.61 -7.61
C ARG A 101 -37.17 -5.25 -7.04
N ILE A 102 -36.30 -4.26 -7.24
CA ILE A 102 -36.55 -2.85 -6.91
C ILE A 102 -37.88 -2.42 -7.53
N GLN A 103 -38.94 -2.32 -6.72
CA GLN A 103 -40.16 -1.64 -7.13
C GLN A 103 -39.83 -0.15 -7.21
N LYS A 104 -39.84 0.40 -8.44
CA LYS A 104 -39.70 1.84 -8.66
C LYS A 104 -40.78 2.56 -7.85
N PRO A 105 -40.43 3.52 -6.97
CA PRO A 105 -41.43 4.27 -6.24
C PRO A 105 -42.20 5.17 -7.22
N ILE A 106 -43.51 4.93 -7.29
CA ILE A 106 -44.48 5.75 -8.01
C ILE A 106 -44.53 7.12 -7.33
N TYR A 107 -44.44 8.17 -8.14
CA TYR A 107 -44.52 9.57 -7.74
C TYR A 107 -45.71 9.89 -6.80
N ALA A 108 -45.49 10.93 -5.99
CA ALA A 108 -46.47 11.87 -5.41
C ALA A 108 -46.94 11.62 -3.96
N ARG A 109 -46.56 12.52 -3.03
CA ARG A 109 -47.37 13.70 -2.68
C ARG A 109 -46.68 14.51 -1.58
N GLY A 110 -46.57 15.81 -1.80
CA GLY A 110 -45.94 16.73 -0.87
C GLY A 110 -46.64 16.86 0.47
N ARG A 111 -45.86 17.19 1.49
CA ARG A 111 -46.30 18.04 2.59
C ARG A 111 -45.22 19.05 2.94
N TYR A 112 -45.56 20.30 2.72
CA TYR A 112 -45.10 21.45 3.47
C TYR A 112 -45.01 21.13 4.97
N MET A 113 -43.86 21.37 5.59
CA MET A 113 -43.81 21.89 6.95
C MET A 113 -42.68 22.91 7.06
N ARG A 114 -43.13 24.16 6.96
CA ARG A 114 -42.41 25.40 7.26
C ARG A 114 -42.52 25.65 8.78
N ASN A 115 -41.49 26.30 9.33
CA ASN A 115 -41.42 26.91 10.66
C ASN A 115 -41.30 25.99 11.89
N GLN A 116 -40.07 25.89 12.41
CA GLN A 116 -39.76 26.15 13.83
C GLN A 116 -38.25 26.37 14.00
N ARG A 117 -37.80 27.57 13.60
CA ARG A 117 -36.50 28.14 13.99
C ARG A 117 -36.79 29.49 14.64
N GLY A 118 -36.68 29.54 15.96
CA GLY A 118 -36.67 30.81 16.67
C GLY A 118 -37.20 30.70 18.08
N PHE A 119 -36.41 30.18 19.02
CA PHE A 119 -36.49 30.53 20.44
C PHE A 119 -35.19 30.07 21.12
N MET A 120 -34.15 30.92 21.06
CA MET A 120 -33.03 30.95 22.05
C MET A 120 -32.06 32.09 21.72
N ARG A 121 -32.55 33.34 21.74
CA ARG A 121 -31.71 34.53 21.74
C ARG A 121 -32.44 35.67 22.45
N GLY A 122 -32.19 35.81 23.74
CA GLY A 122 -32.81 36.88 24.53
C GLY A 122 -32.55 36.74 26.02
N MET A 123 -31.32 37.03 26.47
CA MET A 123 -31.03 37.33 27.87
C MET A 123 -29.80 38.24 27.93
N ARG A 124 -30.03 39.52 27.60
CA ARG A 124 -29.09 40.61 27.87
C ARG A 124 -29.89 41.91 27.99
N GLY A 125 -29.96 42.44 29.21
CA GLY A 125 -30.25 43.87 29.43
C GLY A 125 -31.31 44.18 30.48
N GLN A 126 -30.89 44.39 31.73
CA GLN A 126 -31.28 45.47 32.66
C GLN A 126 -30.56 45.16 33.98
N GLN A 127 -29.90 46.09 34.69
CA GLN A 127 -30.41 47.40 35.08
C GLN A 127 -29.25 48.29 35.62
N ARG A 128 -29.22 49.54 35.12
CA ARG A 128 -28.97 50.85 35.79
C ARG A 128 -27.86 50.96 36.87
N ASN A 129 -26.81 51.76 36.59
CA ASN A 129 -26.63 53.19 36.95
C ASN A 129 -26.42 53.43 38.46
N ALA A 130 -25.25 53.94 38.89
CA ALA A 130 -24.97 55.38 38.95
C ALA A 130 -23.61 55.73 39.64
N PHE A 131 -23.11 56.93 39.30
CA PHE A 131 -22.15 57.81 40.00
C PHE A 131 -20.61 57.71 39.78
N GLN A 132 -20.15 58.60 38.89
CA GLN A 132 -19.05 59.59 39.01
C GLN A 132 -17.98 59.44 40.12
N ALA A 133 -16.70 59.36 39.72
CA ALA A 133 -15.64 60.38 39.94
C ALA A 133 -14.23 59.85 39.54
N GLN A 134 -13.44 60.69 38.86
CA GLN A 134 -11.99 60.58 38.62
C GLN A 134 -11.23 61.33 39.75
N PRO A 135 -9.87 61.39 39.80
CA PRO A 135 -8.84 60.34 39.76
C PRO A 135 -7.77 60.49 40.89
N MET A 136 -6.71 59.68 40.84
CA MET A 136 -5.33 59.89 41.38
C MET A 136 -4.90 59.53 42.84
N MET A 137 -3.79 58.78 42.85
CA MET A 137 -2.59 58.81 43.73
C MET A 137 -2.47 58.09 45.09
N LYS A 138 -1.35 57.33 45.13
CA LYS A 138 -0.39 57.04 46.21
C LYS A 138 -0.79 56.17 47.41
N GLY A 139 -0.02 55.10 47.61
CA GLY A 139 0.12 54.46 48.93
C GLY A 139 0.76 53.08 48.91
N ASN A 140 2.09 53.03 49.07
CA ASN A 140 2.85 51.82 49.43
C ASN A 140 2.25 51.11 50.66
N LYS A 141 2.17 49.77 50.65
CA LYS A 141 2.79 48.92 51.69
C LYS A 141 2.71 47.42 51.39
N LYS A 142 3.76 46.77 51.87
CA LYS A 142 4.12 45.35 51.82
C LYS A 142 3.12 44.44 52.56
N GLN A 143 3.22 43.17 52.19
CA GLN A 143 3.22 41.97 53.06
C GLN A 143 1.90 41.19 53.29
N SER A 144 1.92 39.99 52.71
CA SER A 144 1.62 38.69 53.32
C SER A 144 0.24 38.05 53.10
N ARG A 145 0.35 36.92 52.39
CA ARG A 145 -0.24 35.59 52.62
C ARG A 145 -1.75 35.37 52.40
N SER A 146 -1.93 34.25 51.71
CA SER A 146 -3.09 33.33 51.65
C SER A 146 -4.31 33.76 50.86
N THR A 147 -4.28 33.50 49.55
CA THR A 147 -5.31 32.67 48.91
C THR A 147 -4.78 32.16 47.56
N GLN A 148 -4.49 30.85 47.47
CA GLN A 148 -4.23 30.19 46.19
C GLN A 148 -5.52 30.19 45.34
N PRO A 149 -5.50 30.64 44.07
CA PRO A 149 -6.59 30.40 43.15
C PRO A 149 -6.39 29.05 42.45
N LYS A 150 -7.48 28.29 42.41
CA LYS A 150 -7.71 27.05 41.66
C LYS A 150 -7.17 27.11 40.23
N TRP A 151 -6.05 26.44 39.96
CA TRP A 151 -5.53 26.14 38.62
C TRP A 151 -5.37 24.62 38.41
N GLN A 152 -6.43 23.86 38.68
CA GLN A 152 -6.47 22.40 38.47
C GLN A 152 -7.76 21.98 37.77
N ARG A 153 -8.08 22.55 36.60
CA ARG A 153 -9.16 22.04 35.75
C ARG A 153 -8.90 22.07 34.24
N THR A 154 -7.66 22.26 33.80
CA THR A 154 -7.34 22.31 32.35
C THR A 154 -6.43 21.17 31.86
N SER A 155 -5.99 20.27 32.76
CA SER A 155 -5.08 19.16 32.39
C SER A 155 -5.80 17.88 31.91
N GLN A 156 -7.09 17.70 32.20
CA GLN A 156 -7.80 16.45 31.85
C GLN A 156 -8.40 16.41 30.43
N GLN A 157 -8.40 17.52 29.68
CA GLN A 157 -8.84 17.53 28.28
C GLN A 157 -7.73 17.20 27.28
N SER A 158 -6.46 17.19 27.70
CA SER A 158 -5.33 16.84 26.82
C SER A 158 -5.06 15.33 26.75
N SER A 159 -5.48 14.56 27.74
CA SER A 159 -5.27 13.10 27.77
C SER A 159 -6.23 12.35 26.82
N ARG A 160 -7.42 12.90 26.53
CA ARG A 160 -8.39 12.27 25.61
C ARG A 160 -8.02 12.38 24.12
N ARG A 161 -6.97 13.12 23.76
CA ARG A 161 -6.48 13.20 22.37
C ARG A 161 -5.32 12.24 22.08
N PHE A 162 -4.70 11.67 23.12
CA PHE A 162 -3.60 10.71 22.94
C PHE A 162 -4.11 9.27 22.78
N ASP A 163 -5.27 8.92 23.35
CA ASP A 163 -5.84 7.57 23.24
C ASP A 163 -6.49 7.26 21.87
N ASN A 164 -6.83 8.28 21.08
CA ASN A 164 -7.27 8.07 19.68
C ASN A 164 -6.11 7.86 18.70
N ARG A 165 -4.85 7.94 19.17
CA ARG A 165 -3.66 7.71 18.33
C ARG A 165 -3.29 6.23 18.21
N ALA A 166 -4.00 5.36 18.93
CA ALA A 166 -4.03 3.93 18.73
C ALA A 166 -5.25 3.54 17.87
N GLN A 167 -5.53 4.30 16.80
CA GLN A 167 -6.14 3.67 15.64
C GLN A 167 -5.11 2.63 15.19
N SER A 168 -5.40 1.37 15.51
CA SER A 168 -4.72 0.21 14.97
C SER A 168 -4.46 0.51 13.50
N THR A 169 -3.19 0.61 13.10
CA THR A 169 -2.84 0.65 11.68
C THR A 169 -3.47 -0.60 11.10
N LYS A 170 -4.56 -0.45 10.35
CA LYS A 170 -5.23 -1.56 9.69
C LYS A 170 -4.17 -2.39 8.97
N ASN A 171 -4.24 -3.71 9.15
CA ASN A 171 -3.31 -4.61 8.49
C ASN A 171 -3.41 -4.37 6.99
N ARG A 172 -2.26 -4.15 6.36
CA ARG A 172 -2.19 -3.98 4.91
C ARG A 172 -2.43 -5.34 4.26
N GLU A 173 -3.06 -5.31 3.10
CA GLU A 173 -3.30 -6.49 2.28
C GLU A 173 -2.03 -6.89 1.52
N SER A 174 -1.83 -8.20 1.38
CA SER A 174 -0.78 -8.78 0.55
C SER A 174 -1.13 -8.60 -0.91
N SER A 175 -0.14 -8.40 -1.78
CA SER A 175 -0.37 -8.30 -3.23
C SER A 175 -0.80 -9.63 -3.86
N VAL A 176 -0.57 -10.73 -3.14
CA VAL A 176 -0.92 -12.08 -3.54
C VAL A 176 -1.30 -12.93 -2.34
N THR A 177 -2.30 -13.81 -2.52
CA THR A 177 -2.69 -14.79 -1.50
C THR A 177 -1.71 -15.95 -1.49
N VAL A 178 -1.00 -16.11 -0.37
CA VAL A 178 0.00 -17.18 -0.20
C VAL A 178 -0.72 -18.53 -0.11
N GLN A 179 -0.39 -19.46 -1.01
CA GLN A 179 -0.98 -20.79 -1.03
C GLN A 179 -0.19 -21.77 -0.14
N PRO A 180 -0.85 -22.77 0.48
CA PRO A 180 -0.17 -23.80 1.28
C PRO A 180 0.84 -24.64 0.50
N SER A 181 0.71 -24.73 -0.82
CA SER A 181 1.61 -25.46 -1.71
C SER A 181 2.94 -24.75 -1.94
N TRP A 182 3.07 -23.47 -1.57
CA TRP A 182 4.28 -22.69 -1.81
C TRP A 182 5.35 -22.96 -0.77
N THR A 183 6.58 -23.16 -1.22
CA THR A 183 7.72 -23.42 -0.33
C THR A 183 8.51 -22.13 -0.10
N VAL A 184 8.72 -21.75 1.16
CA VAL A 184 9.58 -20.61 1.50
C VAL A 184 11.04 -21.02 1.31
N ILE A 185 11.76 -20.30 0.46
CA ILE A 185 13.19 -20.51 0.21
C ILE A 185 14.01 -19.66 1.17
N GLU A 186 13.75 -18.35 1.20
CA GLU A 186 14.50 -17.42 2.03
C GLU A 186 13.64 -16.22 2.45
N GLU A 187 13.90 -15.72 3.66
CA GLU A 187 13.37 -14.46 4.16
C GLU A 187 14.53 -13.49 4.42
N ILE A 188 14.40 -12.26 3.90
CA ILE A 188 15.44 -11.23 4.04
C ILE A 188 14.78 -9.95 4.56
N ASP A 189 15.24 -9.50 5.72
CA ASP A 189 14.79 -8.25 6.31
C ASP A 189 15.47 -7.03 5.67
N PHE A 190 14.82 -5.87 5.79
CA PHE A 190 15.35 -4.62 5.23
C PHE A 190 16.70 -4.20 5.83
N PRO A 191 16.98 -4.38 7.14
CA PRO A 191 18.30 -4.10 7.69
C PRO A 191 19.45 -4.90 7.05
N ARG A 192 19.23 -6.16 6.66
CA ARG A 192 20.23 -6.94 5.90
C ARG A 192 20.41 -6.37 4.50
N LEU A 193 19.31 -6.08 3.80
CA LEU A 193 19.36 -5.50 2.44
C LEU A 193 20.04 -4.13 2.41
N GLY A 194 19.83 -3.30 3.42
CA GLY A 194 20.43 -1.96 3.53
C GLY A 194 21.95 -1.97 3.72
N LYS A 195 22.56 -3.11 4.07
CA LYS A 195 24.01 -3.26 4.23
C LYS A 195 24.70 -3.82 2.98
N LEU A 196 23.93 -4.27 1.99
CA LEU A 196 24.49 -4.81 0.75
C LEU A 196 25.14 -3.68 -0.05
N SER A 197 26.19 -4.04 -0.80
CA SER A 197 26.88 -3.08 -1.67
C SER A 197 27.59 -3.85 -2.78
N LEU A 198 27.43 -3.37 -4.02
CA LEU A 198 28.15 -3.85 -5.18
C LEU A 198 28.68 -2.65 -5.98
N PRO A 199 29.92 -2.21 -5.70
CA PRO A 199 30.51 -1.06 -6.38
C PRO A 199 31.05 -1.42 -7.76
N ASN A 200 31.36 -0.39 -8.55
CA ASN A 200 32.06 -0.47 -9.85
C ASN A 200 31.30 -1.25 -10.94
N ILE A 201 29.96 -1.22 -10.92
CA ILE A 201 29.16 -1.75 -12.03
C ILE A 201 29.38 -0.90 -13.27
N LYS A 202 29.74 -1.56 -14.37
CA LYS A 202 29.94 -0.94 -15.68
C LYS A 202 28.81 -1.32 -16.61
N GLU A 203 28.27 -0.33 -17.31
CA GLU A 203 27.44 -0.58 -18.48
C GLU A 203 28.34 -1.14 -19.59
N SER A 204 28.05 -2.35 -20.04
CA SER A 204 28.81 -3.02 -21.10
C SER A 204 28.45 -2.49 -22.49
N GLY A 205 27.26 -1.90 -22.64
CA GLY A 205 26.82 -1.21 -23.86
C GLY A 205 25.31 -1.28 -24.11
N ILE A 206 24.87 -0.59 -25.16
CA ILE A 206 23.50 -0.62 -25.67
C ILE A 206 23.42 -1.64 -26.81
N LEU A 207 22.57 -2.65 -26.65
CA LEU A 207 22.41 -3.76 -27.59
C LEU A 207 21.38 -3.47 -28.69
N TYR A 208 20.31 -2.74 -28.34
CA TYR A 208 19.22 -2.45 -29.26
C TYR A 208 18.53 -1.14 -28.88
N LYS A 209 18.09 -0.37 -29.89
CA LYS A 209 17.34 0.88 -29.71
C LYS A 209 16.11 0.88 -30.61
N CYS A 210 14.95 1.16 -30.03
CA CYS A 210 13.71 1.25 -30.79
C CYS A 210 12.74 2.30 -30.25
N GLY A 211 11.77 2.69 -31.07
CA GLY A 211 10.74 3.67 -30.73
C GLY A 211 11.01 5.08 -31.23
N GLU A 212 10.16 6.01 -30.84
CA GLU A 212 10.16 7.40 -31.34
C GLU A 212 9.92 8.38 -30.18
N LEU A 213 10.68 9.47 -30.16
CA LEU A 213 10.60 10.51 -29.13
C LEU A 213 10.11 11.84 -29.71
N GLU A 214 9.20 12.50 -29.01
CA GLU A 214 8.73 13.84 -29.30
C GLU A 214 9.53 14.89 -28.52
N LEU A 215 9.55 16.12 -29.06
CA LEU A 215 10.28 17.23 -28.48
C LEU A 215 9.54 17.77 -27.24
N TYR A 216 10.27 17.89 -26.13
CA TYR A 216 9.76 18.55 -24.93
C TYR A 216 9.48 20.05 -25.17
N ASP A 217 8.29 20.51 -24.81
CA ASP A 217 7.93 21.92 -24.90
C ASP A 217 8.45 22.72 -23.70
N LYS A 218 9.57 23.42 -23.90
CA LYS A 218 10.16 24.35 -22.91
C LYS A 218 9.22 25.46 -22.45
N SER A 219 8.09 25.71 -23.13
CA SER A 219 7.08 26.66 -22.62
C SER A 219 6.51 26.24 -21.27
N TYR A 220 6.47 24.93 -20.98
CA TYR A 220 5.96 24.41 -19.72
C TYR A 220 6.90 24.68 -18.53
N ASP A 221 8.19 24.92 -18.76
CA ASP A 221 9.14 25.30 -17.70
C ASP A 221 8.80 26.67 -17.08
N ARG A 222 7.97 27.49 -17.76
CA ARG A 222 7.48 28.80 -17.26
C ARG A 222 6.16 28.71 -16.49
N VAL A 223 5.50 27.55 -16.47
CA VAL A 223 4.26 27.34 -15.71
C VAL A 223 4.55 27.47 -14.22
N ASN A 224 3.71 28.22 -13.52
CA ASN A 224 3.79 28.49 -12.09
C ASN A 224 2.37 28.57 -11.50
N VAL A 225 2.24 28.71 -10.18
CA VAL A 225 0.94 28.66 -9.50
C VAL A 225 -0.03 29.77 -9.91
N LYS A 226 0.46 30.89 -10.46
CA LYS A 226 -0.37 32.01 -10.94
C LYS A 226 -0.81 31.83 -12.39
N SER A 227 -0.06 31.06 -13.17
CA SER A 227 -0.34 30.75 -14.58
C SER A 227 -0.40 29.23 -14.76
N GLU A 228 -1.28 28.59 -14.00
CA GLU A 228 -1.51 27.15 -14.06
C GLU A 228 -2.11 26.74 -15.41
N LYS A 229 -1.78 25.53 -15.89
CA LYS A 229 -2.36 24.95 -17.11
C LYS A 229 -3.27 23.79 -16.74
N LYS A 230 -4.44 23.67 -17.38
CA LYS A 230 -5.33 22.52 -17.20
C LYS A 230 -4.65 21.25 -17.73
N LEU A 231 -4.71 20.16 -16.96
CA LEU A 231 -4.31 18.84 -17.44
C LEU A 231 -5.38 18.35 -18.43
N GLN A 232 -4.94 17.96 -19.62
CA GLN A 232 -5.79 17.45 -20.69
C GLN A 232 -5.79 15.93 -20.65
N ARG A 233 -6.91 15.32 -21.03
CA ARG A 233 -6.96 13.88 -21.27
C ARG A 233 -6.42 13.63 -22.66
N ILE A 234 -5.34 12.86 -22.75
CA ILE A 234 -4.68 12.49 -23.99
C ILE A 234 -4.93 11.01 -24.19
N ASP A 235 -5.47 10.67 -25.35
CA ASP A 235 -5.75 9.29 -25.74
C ASP A 235 -4.55 8.77 -26.53
N ARG A 236 -3.57 8.23 -25.80
CA ARG A 236 -2.40 7.59 -26.39
C ARG A 236 -2.13 6.25 -25.72
N ILE A 237 -1.70 5.26 -26.50
CA ILE A 237 -1.41 3.93 -26.01
C ILE A 237 0.02 3.89 -25.46
N VAL A 238 0.20 3.39 -24.24
CA VAL A 238 1.51 3.10 -23.65
C VAL A 238 1.53 1.64 -23.24
N TYR A 239 2.35 0.86 -23.94
CA TYR A 239 2.48 -0.57 -23.70
C TYR A 239 3.26 -0.83 -22.41
N ARG A 240 2.74 -1.75 -21.58
CA ARG A 240 3.37 -2.18 -20.33
C ARG A 240 3.73 -3.66 -20.38
N VAL A 241 4.40 -4.07 -21.44
CA VAL A 241 4.75 -5.48 -21.70
C VAL A 241 5.78 -5.97 -20.69
N THR A 242 5.56 -7.17 -20.12
CA THR A 242 6.51 -7.83 -19.21
C THR A 242 7.77 -8.34 -19.96
N THR A 243 8.73 -8.90 -19.23
CA THR A 243 10.02 -9.34 -19.77
C THR A 243 9.87 -10.51 -20.74
N SER A 244 9.11 -11.54 -20.36
CA SER A 244 8.95 -12.75 -21.15
C SER A 244 8.13 -12.54 -22.42
N ASP A 245 7.26 -11.54 -22.47
CA ASP A 245 6.45 -11.19 -23.66
C ASP A 245 7.14 -10.23 -24.61
N ASP A 246 8.32 -9.73 -24.24
CA ASP A 246 9.08 -8.81 -25.07
C ASP A 246 9.80 -9.56 -26.22
N PRO A 247 9.44 -9.32 -27.49
CA PRO A 247 10.01 -10.03 -28.62
C PRO A 247 11.50 -9.70 -28.82
N ILE A 248 11.95 -8.51 -28.41
CA ILE A 248 13.35 -8.11 -28.51
C ILE A 248 14.17 -8.83 -27.43
N ILE A 249 13.65 -8.99 -26.21
CA ILE A 249 14.32 -9.80 -25.18
C ILE A 249 14.45 -11.26 -25.64
N ARG A 250 13.40 -11.85 -26.23
CA ARG A 250 13.44 -13.20 -26.82
C ARG A 250 14.48 -13.32 -27.94
N LYS A 251 14.68 -12.26 -28.73
CA LYS A 251 15.74 -12.20 -29.75
C LYS A 251 17.13 -12.13 -29.11
N LEU A 252 17.33 -11.20 -28.18
CA LEU A 252 18.61 -11.00 -27.48
C LEU A 252 19.05 -12.24 -26.69
N LEU A 253 18.09 -13.04 -26.22
CA LEU A 253 18.32 -14.33 -25.57
C LEU A 253 19.14 -15.31 -26.44
N LYS A 254 19.00 -15.23 -27.77
CA LYS A 254 19.73 -16.10 -28.73
C LYS A 254 21.06 -15.50 -29.16
N GLU A 255 21.12 -14.17 -29.25
CA GLU A 255 22.25 -13.44 -29.85
C GLU A 255 23.33 -13.05 -28.84
N THR A 256 23.03 -13.11 -27.53
CA THR A 256 23.91 -12.63 -26.47
C THR A 256 24.17 -13.69 -25.40
N ASP A 257 25.24 -13.45 -24.62
CA ASP A 257 25.63 -14.18 -23.41
C ASP A 257 24.89 -13.67 -22.15
N GLY A 258 23.70 -13.07 -22.31
CA GLY A 258 22.84 -12.65 -21.21
C GLY A 258 22.25 -13.84 -20.46
N ASN A 259 22.24 -13.76 -19.12
CA ASN A 259 21.64 -14.80 -18.26
C ASN A 259 20.61 -14.25 -17.27
N VAL A 260 20.45 -12.93 -17.19
CA VAL A 260 19.38 -12.31 -16.41
C VAL A 260 18.67 -11.27 -17.27
N PHE A 261 17.35 -11.32 -17.30
CA PHE A 261 16.49 -10.45 -18.11
C PHE A 261 15.43 -9.77 -17.24
N GLY A 262 15.16 -8.48 -17.51
CA GLY A 262 14.15 -7.71 -16.80
C GLY A 262 13.77 -6.40 -17.51
N THR A 263 12.78 -5.69 -16.97
CA THR A 263 12.47 -4.31 -17.34
C THR A 263 12.89 -3.33 -16.25
N ASP A 264 13.09 -2.06 -16.60
CA ASP A 264 13.43 -1.01 -15.64
C ASP A 264 12.41 -0.87 -14.49
N LEU A 265 11.12 -1.05 -14.73
CA LEU A 265 10.09 -1.07 -13.69
C LEU A 265 10.31 -2.19 -12.65
N ILE A 266 10.58 -3.40 -13.13
CA ILE A 266 10.79 -4.58 -12.27
C ILE A 266 12.11 -4.43 -11.51
N LEU A 267 13.18 -4.06 -12.20
CA LEU A 267 14.50 -3.85 -11.59
C LEU A 267 14.48 -2.70 -10.59
N SER A 268 13.85 -1.57 -10.90
CA SER A 268 13.73 -0.44 -9.97
C SER A 268 12.94 -0.80 -8.71
N THR A 269 11.94 -1.67 -8.82
CA THR A 269 11.21 -2.20 -7.66
C THR A 269 12.11 -3.05 -6.77
N LEU A 270 12.90 -3.96 -7.35
CA LEU A 270 13.86 -4.78 -6.58
C LEU A 270 14.96 -3.92 -5.94
N MET A 271 15.54 -2.99 -6.69
CA MET A 271 16.60 -2.09 -6.24
C MET A 271 16.15 -1.16 -5.10
N CYS A 272 14.89 -0.72 -5.10
CA CYS A 272 14.34 0.21 -4.12
C CYS A 272 13.48 -0.48 -3.04
N CYS A 273 13.48 -1.82 -2.96
CA CYS A 273 12.57 -2.58 -2.11
C CYS A 273 12.58 -2.14 -0.63
N THR A 274 13.73 -1.68 -0.10
CA THR A 274 13.88 -1.23 1.29
C THR A 274 13.08 0.01 1.65
N ARG A 275 12.55 0.74 0.65
CA ARG A 275 11.67 1.90 0.84
C ARG A 275 10.19 1.56 0.71
N SER A 276 9.87 0.34 0.28
CA SER A 276 8.48 -0.09 0.07
C SER A 276 7.76 -0.37 1.38
N ASN A 277 6.54 0.14 1.49
CA ASN A 277 5.63 -0.12 2.60
C ASN A 277 4.53 -1.08 2.14
N TYR A 278 3.91 -0.79 0.99
CA TYR A 278 2.88 -1.64 0.41
C TYR A 278 3.49 -2.94 -0.13
N SER A 279 2.66 -3.99 -0.14
CA SER A 279 3.04 -5.29 -0.71
C SER A 279 3.12 -5.20 -2.22
N TRP A 280 4.06 -5.93 -2.79
CA TRP A 280 4.24 -6.11 -4.22
C TRP A 280 4.87 -7.49 -4.42
N ASP A 281 4.70 -8.03 -5.63
CA ASP A 281 5.27 -9.30 -6.01
C ASP A 281 5.86 -9.28 -7.42
N ILE A 282 6.90 -10.09 -7.63
CA ILE A 282 7.62 -10.26 -8.89
C ILE A 282 7.81 -11.75 -9.12
N VAL A 283 7.41 -12.22 -10.29
CA VAL A 283 7.60 -13.61 -10.73
C VAL A 283 9.02 -13.74 -11.27
N VAL A 284 9.68 -14.85 -10.94
CA VAL A 284 11.00 -15.18 -11.49
C VAL A 284 10.93 -16.56 -12.13
N ASN A 285 11.13 -16.62 -13.43
CA ASN A 285 11.20 -17.87 -14.17
C ASN A 285 12.68 -18.23 -14.39
N LYS A 286 13.11 -19.39 -13.88
CA LYS A 286 14.45 -19.93 -14.13
C LYS A 286 14.37 -21.06 -15.15
N ILE A 287 15.00 -20.86 -16.31
CA ILE A 287 15.00 -21.83 -17.42
C ILE A 287 16.43 -21.98 -17.94
N GLN A 288 16.98 -23.20 -17.89
CA GLN A 288 18.31 -23.55 -18.40
C GLN A 288 19.41 -22.64 -17.83
N GLY A 289 19.35 -22.33 -16.54
CA GLY A 289 20.31 -21.44 -15.88
C GLY A 289 20.19 -19.95 -16.25
N ARG A 290 19.09 -19.52 -16.89
CA ARG A 290 18.77 -18.12 -17.18
C ARG A 290 17.57 -17.67 -16.34
N LEU A 291 17.58 -16.42 -15.90
CA LEU A 291 16.52 -15.82 -15.08
C LEU A 291 15.74 -14.77 -15.88
N PHE A 292 14.42 -14.87 -15.83
CA PHE A 292 13.50 -13.86 -16.34
C PHE A 292 12.70 -13.31 -15.16
N PHE A 293 12.82 -12.00 -14.94
CA PHE A 293 12.02 -11.30 -13.94
C PHE A 293 10.78 -10.73 -14.61
N ASP A 294 9.60 -11.25 -14.24
CA ASP A 294 8.31 -10.90 -14.81
C ASP A 294 7.38 -10.28 -13.76
N LYS A 295 6.40 -9.52 -14.24
CA LYS A 295 5.25 -9.10 -13.43
C LYS A 295 4.02 -9.91 -13.83
N ARG A 296 3.07 -10.09 -12.92
CA ARG A 296 1.76 -10.66 -13.26
C ARG A 296 0.89 -9.62 -13.96
N ASP A 297 0.02 -10.06 -14.86
CA ASP A 297 -0.90 -9.15 -15.56
C ASP A 297 -1.92 -8.50 -14.63
N ALA A 298 -2.40 -9.25 -13.64
CA ALA A 298 -3.30 -8.74 -12.59
C ALA A 298 -2.58 -7.98 -11.46
N SER A 299 -1.28 -7.67 -11.60
CA SER A 299 -0.52 -6.99 -10.55
C SER A 299 -0.70 -5.46 -10.61
N ASP A 300 -0.86 -4.84 -9.44
CA ASP A 300 -0.86 -3.39 -9.28
C ASP A 300 0.54 -2.76 -9.44
N LEU A 301 1.56 -3.51 -9.88
CA LEU A 301 2.94 -3.03 -10.00
C LEU A 301 3.08 -1.82 -10.94
N ASP A 302 2.21 -1.73 -11.94
CA ASP A 302 2.17 -0.60 -12.87
C ASP A 302 1.46 0.64 -12.31
N LEU A 303 0.73 0.49 -11.20
CA LEU A 303 0.06 1.60 -10.54
C LEU A 303 1.04 2.38 -9.66
N LEU A 304 0.86 3.69 -9.66
CA LEU A 304 1.69 4.59 -8.86
C LEU A 304 1.10 4.77 -7.47
N THR A 305 1.84 4.34 -6.44
CA THR A 305 1.41 4.54 -5.04
C THR A 305 1.37 6.03 -4.67
N VAL A 306 0.45 6.39 -3.76
CA VAL A 306 0.25 7.77 -3.31
C VAL A 306 0.32 7.84 -1.79
N SER A 307 1.23 8.68 -1.29
CA SER A 307 1.45 8.89 0.16
C SER A 307 1.77 7.60 0.93
N GLU A 308 2.38 6.62 0.27
CA GLU A 308 2.70 5.28 0.80
C GLU A 308 3.59 5.31 2.05
N THR A 309 4.58 6.21 2.06
CA THR A 309 5.59 6.32 3.12
C THR A 309 5.32 7.48 4.07
N SER A 310 4.12 8.07 4.00
CA SER A 310 3.73 9.11 4.93
C SER A 310 3.56 8.54 6.34
N ASN A 311 3.58 9.42 7.34
CA ASN A 311 3.29 9.01 8.72
C ASN A 311 1.82 8.60 8.92
N ASP A 312 0.94 8.99 8.00
CA ASP A 312 -0.50 8.78 8.05
C ASP A 312 -0.98 8.48 6.61
N PRO A 313 -0.71 7.25 6.13
CA PRO A 313 -1.03 6.86 4.75
C PRO A 313 -2.55 6.79 4.55
N PRO A 314 -3.06 6.91 3.32
CA PRO A 314 -4.50 6.82 3.06
C PRO A 314 -5.10 5.50 3.58
N MET A 315 -6.17 5.59 4.37
CA MET A 315 -6.85 4.43 4.98
C MET A 315 -8.33 4.28 4.57
N GLU A 316 -8.79 5.12 3.63
CA GLU A 316 -10.15 5.06 3.13
C GLU A 316 -10.38 3.79 2.30
N GLU A 317 -11.58 3.22 2.36
CA GLU A 317 -11.90 1.92 1.77
C GLU A 317 -12.94 1.99 0.64
N GLY A 318 -13.02 0.92 -0.14
CA GLY A 318 -14.00 0.75 -1.21
C GLY A 318 -13.90 1.81 -2.30
N GLN A 319 -15.06 2.30 -2.75
CA GLN A 319 -15.17 3.27 -3.84
C GLN A 319 -14.91 4.72 -3.41
N HIS A 320 -14.32 4.95 -2.23
CA HIS A 320 -13.98 6.29 -1.81
C HIS A 320 -12.89 6.88 -2.71
N ILE A 321 -13.05 8.14 -3.14
CA ILE A 321 -12.12 8.83 -4.07
C ILE A 321 -10.68 8.95 -3.54
N ASN A 322 -10.48 8.76 -2.23
CA ASN A 322 -9.19 8.83 -1.57
C ASN A 322 -8.75 7.45 -1.01
N SER A 323 -9.36 6.34 -1.45
CA SER A 323 -8.83 5.01 -1.15
C SER A 323 -7.45 4.83 -1.82
N PRO A 324 -6.54 4.01 -1.25
CA PRO A 324 -5.22 3.78 -1.85
C PRO A 324 -5.29 3.36 -3.33
N HIS A 325 -6.24 2.48 -3.66
CA HIS A 325 -6.45 2.00 -5.03
C HIS A 325 -6.95 3.12 -5.96
N SER A 326 -7.99 3.87 -5.58
CA SER A 326 -8.51 4.97 -6.38
C SER A 326 -7.47 6.09 -6.59
N LEU A 327 -6.69 6.41 -5.56
CA LEU A 327 -5.58 7.37 -5.68
C LEU A 327 -4.48 6.86 -6.60
N SER A 328 -4.20 5.55 -6.60
CA SER A 328 -3.17 4.97 -7.46
C SER A 328 -3.61 4.97 -8.94
N LEU A 329 -4.88 4.67 -9.22
CA LEU A 329 -5.46 4.84 -10.55
C LEU A 329 -5.39 6.29 -11.04
N GLU A 330 -5.80 7.23 -10.20
CA GLU A 330 -5.74 8.66 -10.52
C GLU A 330 -4.30 9.14 -10.76
N ALA A 331 -3.35 8.78 -9.90
CA ALA A 331 -1.95 9.16 -10.06
C ALA A 331 -1.34 8.60 -11.35
N THR A 332 -1.70 7.37 -11.70
CA THR A 332 -1.26 6.71 -12.93
C THR A 332 -1.84 7.41 -14.17
N PHE A 333 -3.13 7.75 -14.13
CA PHE A 333 -3.80 8.55 -15.15
C PHE A 333 -3.15 9.93 -15.30
N ILE A 334 -2.89 10.64 -14.20
CA ILE A 334 -2.21 11.93 -14.22
C ILE A 334 -0.82 11.81 -14.87
N ASN A 335 -0.04 10.81 -14.47
CA ASN A 335 1.31 10.61 -14.98
C ASN A 335 1.33 10.31 -16.49
N HIS A 336 0.41 9.47 -16.95
CA HIS A 336 0.25 9.17 -18.37
C HIS A 336 -0.10 10.42 -19.19
N ASN A 337 -1.14 11.17 -18.77
CA ASN A 337 -1.54 12.38 -19.50
C ASN A 337 -0.46 13.46 -19.47
N PHE A 338 0.17 13.67 -18.31
CA PHE A 338 1.20 14.69 -18.15
C PHE A 338 2.42 14.39 -19.03
N SER A 339 2.86 13.13 -19.13
CA SER A 339 4.04 12.78 -19.92
C SER A 339 3.87 13.11 -21.40
N GLN A 340 2.64 13.00 -21.93
CA GLN A 340 2.32 13.32 -23.32
C GLN A 340 1.98 14.81 -23.52
N GLN A 341 1.32 15.46 -22.55
CA GLN A 341 0.85 16.84 -22.70
C GLN A 341 1.97 17.87 -22.80
N VAL A 342 3.12 17.60 -22.18
CA VAL A 342 4.27 18.52 -22.17
C VAL A 342 5.14 18.41 -23.43
N LEU A 343 4.72 17.62 -24.40
CA LEU A 343 5.43 17.39 -25.66
C LEU A 343 4.81 18.22 -26.80
N ARG A 344 5.61 18.51 -27.82
CA ARG A 344 5.14 19.18 -29.04
C ARG A 344 4.74 18.15 -30.08
N GLN A 345 3.44 18.07 -30.37
CA GLN A 345 2.91 17.22 -31.43
C GLN A 345 3.28 17.74 -32.83
N ASP A 346 3.40 19.06 -32.99
CA ASP A 346 3.73 19.70 -34.27
C ASP A 346 5.23 19.65 -34.63
N ALA A 347 6.08 19.14 -33.74
CA ALA A 347 7.52 19.08 -33.92
C ALA A 347 7.95 17.76 -34.56
N GLU A 348 9.11 17.77 -35.24
CA GLU A 348 9.70 16.56 -35.79
C GLU A 348 10.05 15.56 -34.69
N LYS A 349 9.64 14.29 -34.85
CA LYS A 349 9.95 13.21 -33.91
C LYS A 349 11.37 12.69 -34.16
N VAL A 350 12.10 12.37 -33.09
CA VAL A 350 13.36 11.64 -33.17
C VAL A 350 13.08 10.15 -33.22
N LYS A 351 13.39 9.52 -34.35
CA LYS A 351 13.23 8.07 -34.55
C LYS A 351 14.53 7.36 -34.21
N PHE A 352 14.43 6.25 -33.48
CA PHE A 352 15.56 5.36 -33.28
C PHE A 352 15.75 4.43 -34.49
N GLU A 353 16.83 3.66 -34.44
CA GLU A 353 17.27 2.74 -35.49
C GLU A 353 16.18 1.73 -35.88
N ASN A 354 15.27 1.40 -34.95
CA ASN A 354 14.20 0.43 -35.15
C ASN A 354 12.84 1.00 -34.68
N PRO A 355 11.71 0.56 -35.26
CA PRO A 355 10.38 0.95 -34.81
C PRO A 355 10.04 0.33 -33.45
N ASN A 356 9.02 0.89 -32.77
CA ASN A 356 8.51 0.31 -31.53
C ASN A 356 8.03 -1.14 -31.78
N PRO A 357 8.55 -2.14 -31.03
CA PRO A 357 8.31 -3.57 -31.28
C PRO A 357 6.94 -4.06 -30.81
N PHE A 358 6.15 -3.21 -30.14
CA PHE A 358 4.85 -3.59 -29.54
C PHE A 358 3.65 -3.12 -30.36
N ILE A 359 3.88 -2.35 -31.43
CA ILE A 359 2.81 -1.84 -32.30
C ILE A 359 2.45 -2.96 -33.29
N ALA A 360 1.18 -3.37 -33.30
CA ALA A 360 0.68 -4.28 -34.32
C ALA A 360 0.65 -3.59 -35.69
N GLU A 361 0.81 -4.33 -36.79
CA GLU A 361 0.86 -3.74 -38.15
C GLU A 361 -0.41 -2.96 -38.53
N GLU A 362 -1.54 -3.30 -37.89
CA GLU A 362 -2.87 -2.71 -38.11
C GLU A 362 -3.14 -1.46 -37.24
N GLU A 363 -2.31 -1.18 -36.22
CA GLU A 363 -2.53 -0.05 -35.31
C GLU A 363 -1.98 1.27 -35.87
N ASP A 364 -2.76 2.34 -35.71
CA ASP A 364 -2.35 3.69 -36.08
C ASP A 364 -1.14 4.11 -35.25
N LYS A 365 0.03 4.23 -35.90
CA LYS A 365 1.30 4.63 -35.23
C LYS A 365 1.22 5.96 -34.49
N ASP A 366 0.31 6.83 -34.90
CA ASP A 366 0.08 8.13 -34.26
C ASP A 366 -0.75 8.06 -32.97
N SER A 367 -1.40 6.92 -32.69
CA SER A 367 -2.09 6.64 -31.43
C SER A 367 -1.13 6.29 -30.29
N VAL A 368 0.12 5.98 -30.59
CA VAL A 368 1.10 5.52 -29.59
C VAL A 368 1.76 6.70 -28.89
N GLY A 369 1.92 6.57 -27.58
CA GLY A 369 2.66 7.50 -26.74
C GLY A 369 4.09 7.72 -27.23
N SER A 370 4.62 8.93 -27.04
CA SER A 370 6.04 9.15 -27.22
C SER A 370 6.81 8.32 -26.18
N ILE A 371 7.56 7.34 -26.66
CA ILE A 371 8.40 6.47 -25.85
C ILE A 371 9.47 5.82 -26.73
N ALA A 372 10.67 5.69 -26.18
CA ALA A 372 11.72 4.92 -26.80
C ALA A 372 12.39 3.97 -25.82
N TYR A 373 12.71 2.78 -26.31
CA TYR A 373 13.30 1.70 -25.55
C TYR A 373 14.77 1.53 -25.91
N LYS A 374 15.61 1.37 -24.90
CA LYS A 374 17.00 0.94 -25.03
C LYS A 374 17.21 -0.34 -24.26
N TYR A 375 17.75 -1.36 -24.94
CA TYR A 375 18.13 -2.63 -24.32
C TYR A 375 19.61 -2.54 -23.99
N LYS A 376 19.91 -2.57 -22.69
CA LYS A 376 21.25 -2.35 -22.17
C LYS A 376 21.77 -3.59 -21.47
N LYS A 377 23.09 -3.78 -21.53
CA LYS A 377 23.81 -4.87 -20.86
C LYS A 377 24.66 -4.32 -19.71
N TRP A 378 24.60 -4.98 -18.56
CA TRP A 378 25.49 -4.75 -17.42
C TRP A 378 26.16 -6.04 -17.00
N GLU A 379 27.46 -5.95 -16.73
CA GLU A 379 28.23 -7.03 -16.12
C GLU A 379 28.22 -6.85 -14.60
N LEU A 380 27.56 -7.76 -13.88
CA LEU A 380 27.44 -7.72 -12.43
C LEU A 380 28.55 -8.53 -11.72
N GLY A 381 29.53 -9.02 -12.49
CA GLY A 381 30.66 -9.85 -12.04
C GLY A 381 30.29 -11.33 -11.88
N LYS A 382 31.31 -12.20 -11.67
CA LYS A 382 31.15 -13.66 -11.51
C LYS A 382 30.28 -14.31 -12.60
N GLY A 383 30.38 -13.83 -13.84
CA GLY A 383 29.63 -14.35 -14.98
C GLY A 383 28.14 -13.99 -15.01
N VAL A 384 27.67 -13.04 -14.19
CA VAL A 384 26.27 -12.55 -14.24
C VAL A 384 26.17 -11.38 -15.21
N ASN A 385 25.40 -11.56 -16.29
CA ASN A 385 25.17 -10.60 -17.35
C ASN A 385 23.68 -10.23 -17.39
N LEU A 386 23.37 -9.04 -16.89
CA LEU A 386 22.02 -8.49 -16.89
C LEU A 386 21.74 -7.77 -18.21
N ILE A 387 20.61 -8.11 -18.83
CA ILE A 387 20.04 -7.38 -19.96
C ILE A 387 18.70 -6.81 -19.51
N ALA A 388 18.50 -5.52 -19.69
CA ALA A 388 17.23 -4.89 -19.34
C ALA A 388 16.73 -3.91 -20.40
N ARG A 389 15.40 -3.89 -20.57
CA ARG A 389 14.71 -2.83 -21.31
C ARG A 389 14.60 -1.59 -20.42
N THR A 390 15.03 -0.46 -20.95
CA THR A 390 14.98 0.86 -20.29
C THR A 390 14.27 1.88 -21.17
N GLU A 391 13.64 2.87 -20.55
CA GLU A 391 12.71 3.76 -21.24
C GLU A 391 13.10 5.24 -21.16
N HIS A 392 12.93 5.96 -22.27
CA HIS A 392 12.95 7.43 -22.33
C HIS A 392 11.58 7.94 -22.77
N ASP A 393 11.12 9.03 -22.14
CA ASP A 393 9.79 9.59 -22.39
C ASP A 393 9.83 10.67 -23.49
N ALA A 394 10.93 11.42 -23.61
CA ALA A 394 11.07 12.49 -24.59
C ALA A 394 12.54 12.87 -24.84
N TYR A 395 12.75 13.82 -25.76
CA TYR A 395 14.04 14.49 -25.92
C TYR A 395 13.90 16.01 -25.79
N MET A 396 15.01 16.68 -25.47
CA MET A 396 15.13 18.13 -25.50
C MET A 396 16.46 18.56 -26.08
N THR A 397 16.49 19.71 -26.75
CA THR A 397 17.76 20.30 -27.21
C THR A 397 18.36 21.15 -26.10
N SER A 398 19.61 20.91 -25.73
CA SER A 398 20.37 21.74 -24.79
C SER A 398 20.58 23.16 -25.35
N PRO A 399 20.98 24.14 -24.53
CA PRO A 399 21.41 25.44 -25.04
C PRO A 399 22.60 25.37 -26.00
N THR A 400 23.42 24.31 -25.93
CA THR A 400 24.57 24.07 -26.81
C THR A 400 24.18 23.40 -28.14
N GLY A 401 22.91 23.02 -28.32
CA GLY A 401 22.42 22.34 -29.52
C GLY A 401 22.47 20.81 -29.44
N GLU A 402 22.97 20.24 -28.35
CA GLU A 402 23.05 18.80 -28.14
C GLU A 402 21.69 18.21 -27.75
N MET A 403 21.40 17.01 -28.25
CA MET A 403 20.18 16.30 -27.87
C MET A 403 20.36 15.65 -26.50
N GLN A 404 19.40 15.89 -25.61
CA GLN A 404 19.32 15.31 -24.28
C GLN A 404 18.08 14.43 -24.17
N PHE A 405 18.25 13.21 -23.66
CA PHE A 405 17.14 12.32 -23.36
C PHE A 405 16.59 12.60 -21.98
N ILE A 406 15.26 12.63 -21.86
CA ILE A 406 14.60 12.97 -20.60
C ILE A 406 13.56 11.94 -20.21
N ASN A 407 13.41 11.74 -18.90
CA ASN A 407 12.23 11.10 -18.33
C ASN A 407 11.30 12.14 -17.72
N ILE A 408 10.01 11.92 -17.86
CA ILE A 408 8.95 12.84 -17.43
C ILE A 408 8.02 12.08 -16.50
N LYS A 409 7.93 12.52 -15.24
CA LYS A 409 7.04 11.94 -14.24
C LYS A 409 6.21 13.03 -13.57
N ALA A 410 5.04 12.68 -13.03
CA ALA A 410 4.13 13.64 -12.40
C ALA A 410 3.93 13.32 -10.91
N LEU A 411 4.27 14.28 -10.06
CA LEU A 411 3.84 14.31 -8.67
C LEU A 411 2.39 14.80 -8.62
N ASN A 412 1.60 14.20 -7.74
CA ASN A 412 0.17 14.50 -7.62
C ASN A 412 -0.23 14.94 -6.20
N GLU A 413 -0.86 16.11 -6.07
CA GLU A 413 -1.51 16.58 -4.85
C GLU A 413 -3.02 16.30 -4.90
N TRP A 414 -3.49 15.49 -3.97
CA TRP A 414 -4.90 15.07 -3.87
C TRP A 414 -5.64 15.87 -2.79
N ASP A 415 -5.12 15.92 -1.57
CA ASP A 415 -5.61 16.75 -0.48
C ASP A 415 -4.48 17.12 0.50
N SER A 416 -4.06 18.39 0.49
CA SER A 416 -2.94 18.87 1.29
C SER A 416 -3.17 18.87 2.81
N ARG A 417 -4.41 18.63 3.26
CA ARG A 417 -4.74 18.55 4.69
C ARG A 417 -4.31 17.24 5.34
N PHE A 418 -4.01 16.22 4.54
CA PHE A 418 -3.63 14.88 5.00
C PHE A 418 -2.12 14.68 4.94
N GLY A 419 -1.61 13.69 5.69
CA GLY A 419 -0.22 13.24 5.60
C GLY A 419 0.83 14.32 5.93
N GLY A 420 0.46 15.37 6.68
CA GLY A 420 1.32 16.54 6.92
C GLY A 420 1.62 17.36 5.66
N GLY A 421 0.73 17.29 4.67
CA GLY A 421 0.85 17.95 3.39
C GLY A 421 1.01 19.47 3.47
N VAL A 422 1.61 20.02 2.42
CA VAL A 422 1.81 21.44 2.23
C VAL A 422 0.96 21.85 1.03
N ASP A 423 0.16 22.91 1.14
CA ASP A 423 -0.63 23.41 0.00
C ASP A 423 0.29 23.96 -1.11
N TRP A 424 0.34 23.25 -2.24
CA TRP A 424 1.23 23.59 -3.34
C TRP A 424 0.91 24.97 -3.94
N ARG A 425 -0.37 25.36 -4.00
CA ARG A 425 -0.76 26.66 -4.57
C ARG A 425 -0.21 27.84 -3.78
N GLN A 426 0.00 27.65 -2.47
CA GLN A 426 0.58 28.68 -1.60
C GLN A 426 2.12 28.62 -1.56
N LYS A 427 2.69 27.43 -1.68
CA LYS A 427 4.09 27.17 -1.30
C LYS A 427 5.03 26.80 -2.43
N LEU A 428 4.54 26.40 -3.61
CA LEU A 428 5.40 25.93 -4.69
C LEU A 428 6.32 27.04 -5.26
N ASP A 429 5.83 28.29 -5.33
CA ASP A 429 6.60 29.44 -5.82
C ASP A 429 7.57 29.99 -4.76
N SER A 430 7.18 29.97 -3.48
CA SER A 430 7.96 30.59 -2.40
C SER A 430 8.86 29.62 -1.65
N GLN A 431 8.48 28.34 -1.56
CA GLN A 431 9.08 27.31 -0.72
C GLN A 431 9.14 25.96 -1.47
N ARG A 432 9.59 25.98 -2.72
CA ARG A 432 9.69 24.77 -3.57
C ARG A 432 10.43 23.61 -2.92
N GLY A 433 11.53 23.91 -2.21
CA GLY A 433 12.29 22.89 -1.48
C GLY A 433 11.50 22.22 -0.36
N ALA A 434 10.60 22.95 0.32
CA ALA A 434 9.76 22.38 1.37
C ALA A 434 8.68 21.46 0.79
N VAL A 435 8.08 21.84 -0.36
CA VAL A 435 7.13 20.98 -1.08
C VAL A 435 7.82 19.68 -1.50
N LEU A 436 8.99 19.78 -2.14
CA LEU A 436 9.75 18.60 -2.54
C LEU A 436 10.16 17.72 -1.35
N ALA A 437 10.62 18.31 -0.25
CA ALA A 437 10.99 17.56 0.96
C ALA A 437 9.79 16.78 1.55
N GLN A 438 8.59 17.38 1.52
CA GLN A 438 7.37 16.70 1.95
C GLN A 438 6.99 15.55 1.01
N GLU A 439 7.12 15.75 -0.30
CA GLU A 439 6.90 14.68 -1.29
C GLU A 439 7.92 13.54 -1.15
N LEU A 440 9.19 13.86 -0.90
CA LEU A 440 10.23 12.87 -0.63
C LEU A 440 9.93 12.03 0.61
N LYS A 441 9.33 12.63 1.64
CA LYS A 441 8.89 11.91 2.83
C LYS A 441 7.69 11.02 2.55
N ASN A 442 6.67 11.55 1.87
CA ASN A 442 5.39 10.86 1.69
C ASN A 442 5.40 9.81 0.56
N ASN A 443 6.27 9.98 -0.43
CA ASN A 443 6.33 9.16 -1.64
C ASN A 443 7.74 8.57 -1.88
N ALA A 444 8.49 8.26 -0.81
CA ALA A 444 9.92 7.92 -0.88
C ALA A 444 10.22 6.75 -1.83
N ASN A 445 9.38 5.72 -1.83
CA ASN A 445 9.51 4.55 -2.70
C ASN A 445 9.29 4.92 -4.18
N LYS A 446 8.18 5.61 -4.49
CA LYS A 446 7.84 6.06 -5.84
C LYS A 446 8.94 6.92 -6.47
N LEU A 447 9.43 7.92 -5.74
CA LEU A 447 10.49 8.81 -6.24
C LEU A 447 11.83 8.06 -6.41
N ALA A 448 12.16 7.11 -5.53
CA ALA A 448 13.34 6.28 -5.68
C ALA A 448 13.26 5.40 -6.95
N LYS A 449 12.12 4.73 -7.19
CA LYS A 449 11.92 3.92 -8.42
C LYS A 449 12.11 4.74 -9.69
N TRP A 450 11.49 5.92 -9.78
CA TRP A 450 11.67 6.81 -10.93
C TRP A 450 13.11 7.25 -11.13
N THR A 451 13.82 7.53 -10.04
CA THR A 451 15.24 7.93 -10.10
C THR A 451 16.09 6.78 -10.63
N VAL A 452 15.87 5.54 -10.14
CA VAL A 452 16.56 4.35 -10.65
C VAL A 452 16.24 4.10 -12.12
N GLN A 453 14.99 4.22 -12.54
CA GLN A 453 14.60 4.08 -13.96
C GLN A 453 15.39 5.06 -14.84
N SER A 454 15.45 6.34 -14.45
CA SER A 454 16.22 7.36 -15.19
C SER A 454 17.73 7.10 -15.20
N LEU A 455 18.29 6.56 -14.11
CA LEU A 455 19.70 6.17 -14.04
C LEU A 455 20.01 4.95 -14.92
N LEU A 456 19.17 3.92 -14.91
CA LEU A 456 19.32 2.74 -15.76
C LEU A 456 19.20 3.10 -17.24
N ALA A 457 18.22 3.92 -17.61
CA ALA A 457 18.07 4.42 -18.98
C ALA A 457 19.26 5.28 -19.42
N GLY A 458 19.97 5.91 -18.48
CA GLY A 458 21.02 6.88 -18.77
C GLY A 458 20.43 8.17 -19.32
N SER A 459 19.34 8.63 -18.73
CA SER A 459 18.69 9.91 -19.08
C SER A 459 19.53 11.08 -18.57
N ASP A 460 19.66 12.12 -19.39
CA ASP A 460 20.40 13.33 -19.04
C ASP A 460 19.67 14.13 -17.98
N GLN A 461 18.35 14.17 -18.06
CA GLN A 461 17.48 14.89 -17.13
C GLN A 461 16.24 14.07 -16.77
N MET A 462 15.73 14.30 -15.58
CA MET A 462 14.39 13.91 -15.17
C MET A 462 13.59 15.16 -14.85
N LYS A 463 12.34 15.22 -15.31
CA LYS A 463 11.42 16.33 -15.07
C LYS A 463 10.22 15.85 -14.27
N PHE A 464 9.91 16.59 -13.20
CA PHE A 464 8.73 16.39 -12.38
C PHE A 464 7.70 17.48 -12.64
N GLY A 465 6.51 17.08 -13.04
CA GLY A 465 5.32 17.93 -13.01
C GLY A 465 4.69 17.94 -11.63
N TYR A 466 4.32 19.12 -11.15
CA TYR A 466 3.47 19.28 -9.96
C TYR A 466 2.03 19.44 -10.41
N VAL A 467 1.25 18.37 -10.32
CA VAL A 467 -0.16 18.33 -10.71
C VAL A 467 -1.04 18.26 -9.48
N SER A 468 -2.06 19.12 -9.38
CA SER A 468 -2.99 19.16 -8.26
C SER A 468 -4.42 19.04 -8.75
N ARG A 469 -5.31 18.39 -7.98
CA ARG A 469 -6.76 18.47 -8.23
C ARG A 469 -7.20 19.94 -8.23
N ARG A 470 -8.15 20.30 -9.10
CA ARG A 470 -8.76 21.65 -9.11
C ARG A 470 -9.60 21.88 -7.84
N SER A 471 -10.30 20.84 -7.42
CA SER A 471 -11.04 20.78 -6.17
C SER A 471 -10.68 19.47 -5.47
N VAL A 472 -10.39 19.51 -4.17
CA VAL A 472 -10.02 18.33 -3.38
C VAL A 472 -11.09 17.21 -3.40
N ARG A 473 -12.33 17.56 -3.78
CA ARG A 473 -13.48 16.63 -3.88
C ARG A 473 -13.71 16.08 -5.28
N ASP A 474 -12.99 16.58 -6.28
CA ASP A 474 -13.16 16.21 -7.69
C ASP A 474 -11.89 15.53 -8.21
N PRO A 475 -11.89 14.18 -8.33
CA PRO A 475 -10.75 13.45 -8.88
C PRO A 475 -10.68 13.52 -10.42
N GLY A 476 -11.64 14.14 -11.10
CA GLY A 476 -11.70 14.20 -12.57
C GLY A 476 -11.08 15.44 -13.20
N SER A 477 -10.71 16.46 -12.40
CA SER A 477 -10.19 17.72 -12.90
C SER A 477 -8.87 18.12 -12.23
N HIS A 478 -7.81 18.21 -13.03
CA HIS A 478 -6.45 18.54 -12.55
C HIS A 478 -5.84 19.74 -13.26
N VAL A 479 -4.88 20.36 -12.60
CA VAL A 479 -4.10 21.49 -13.11
C VAL A 479 -2.61 21.27 -12.82
N VAL A 480 -1.77 21.65 -13.79
CA VAL A 480 -0.31 21.68 -13.69
C VAL A 480 0.08 23.02 -13.06
N LEU A 481 0.68 22.94 -11.88
CA LEU A 481 1.12 24.10 -11.09
C LEU A 481 2.57 24.50 -11.39
N GLY A 482 3.39 23.60 -11.90
CA GLY A 482 4.77 23.89 -12.28
C GLY A 482 5.56 22.64 -12.62
N ILE A 483 6.79 22.85 -13.07
CA ILE A 483 7.73 21.79 -13.41
C ILE A 483 9.06 22.03 -12.71
N GLN A 484 9.72 20.96 -12.30
CA GLN A 484 11.09 21.01 -11.80
C GLN A 484 11.94 19.97 -12.51
N GLN A 485 13.18 20.34 -12.79
CA GLN A 485 14.14 19.53 -13.53
C GLN A 485 15.31 19.15 -12.63
N PHE A 486 15.80 17.93 -12.78
CA PHE A 486 16.96 17.41 -12.08
C PHE A 486 17.83 16.58 -13.02
N ARG A 487 19.14 16.54 -12.74
CA ARG A 487 19.99 15.44 -13.21
C ARG A 487 19.73 14.21 -12.33
N PRO A 488 19.51 13.01 -12.89
CA PRO A 488 19.20 11.83 -12.08
C PRO A 488 20.24 11.51 -11.01
N THR A 489 21.52 11.72 -11.30
CA THR A 489 22.63 11.52 -10.34
C THR A 489 22.57 12.49 -9.15
N ASP A 490 22.31 13.77 -9.41
CA ASP A 490 22.16 14.77 -8.35
C ASP A 490 20.93 14.47 -7.50
N PHE A 491 19.83 14.07 -8.13
CA PHE A 491 18.59 13.76 -7.43
C PHE A 491 18.75 12.50 -6.57
N ALA A 492 19.42 11.46 -7.07
CA ALA A 492 19.75 10.27 -6.29
C ALA A 492 20.48 10.62 -4.98
N ASN A 493 21.46 11.53 -5.06
CA ASN A 493 22.17 12.03 -3.87
C ASN A 493 21.23 12.81 -2.93
N GLN A 494 20.35 13.66 -3.46
CA GLN A 494 19.38 14.41 -2.65
C GLN A 494 18.41 13.51 -1.89
N ILE A 495 18.02 12.37 -2.47
CA ILE A 495 17.08 11.41 -1.87
C ILE A 495 17.79 10.29 -1.09
N ASN A 496 19.11 10.40 -0.87
CA ASN A 496 19.95 9.40 -0.21
C ASN A 496 19.83 8.00 -0.85
N LEU A 497 19.76 7.94 -2.18
CA LEU A 497 19.73 6.69 -2.95
C LEU A 497 21.15 6.34 -3.39
N ASN A 498 21.69 5.26 -2.83
CA ASN A 498 23.00 4.75 -3.20
C ASN A 498 22.86 3.63 -4.26
N MET A 499 23.40 3.86 -5.45
CA MET A 499 23.37 2.86 -6.53
C MET A 499 24.19 1.60 -6.21
N ASP A 500 25.27 1.71 -5.43
CA ASP A 500 26.03 0.52 -5.02
C ASP A 500 25.18 -0.39 -4.13
N ASN A 501 24.35 0.19 -3.26
CA ASN A 501 23.40 -0.57 -2.46
C ASN A 501 22.29 -1.18 -3.32
N ALA A 502 21.72 -0.40 -4.26
CA ALA A 502 20.72 -0.88 -5.20
C ALA A 502 21.21 -2.09 -6.01
N TRP A 503 22.41 -2.00 -6.58
CA TRP A 503 23.07 -3.11 -7.29
C TRP A 503 23.37 -4.29 -6.37
N GLY A 504 23.79 -4.02 -5.12
CA GLY A 504 24.03 -5.06 -4.11
C GLY A 504 22.77 -5.85 -3.76
N ILE A 505 21.64 -5.18 -3.61
CA ILE A 505 20.33 -5.80 -3.38
C ILE A 505 19.95 -6.68 -4.57
N LEU A 506 19.98 -6.13 -5.79
CA LEU A 506 19.62 -6.87 -7.00
C LEU A 506 20.52 -8.11 -7.16
N ARG A 507 21.83 -7.94 -6.96
CA ARG A 507 22.80 -9.03 -7.05
C ARG A 507 22.53 -10.14 -6.04
N CYS A 508 22.20 -9.79 -4.80
CA CYS A 508 21.87 -10.77 -3.77
C CYS A 508 20.66 -11.61 -4.20
N ILE A 509 19.60 -10.97 -4.72
CA ILE A 509 18.40 -11.66 -5.19
C ILE A 509 18.73 -12.58 -6.37
N ILE A 510 19.49 -12.10 -7.35
CA ILE A 510 19.95 -12.91 -8.50
C ILE A 510 20.74 -14.13 -8.02
N ASP A 511 21.69 -13.97 -7.10
CA ASP A 511 22.50 -15.07 -6.60
C ASP A 511 21.66 -16.12 -5.85
N LEU A 512 20.58 -15.71 -5.17
CA LEU A 512 19.65 -16.63 -4.53
C LEU A 512 18.84 -17.44 -5.52
N CYS A 513 18.30 -16.79 -6.55
CA CYS A 513 17.55 -17.46 -7.62
C CYS A 513 18.46 -18.37 -8.46
N MET A 514 19.69 -17.94 -8.77
CA MET A 514 20.64 -18.75 -9.53
C MET A 514 21.04 -20.06 -8.84
N LYS A 515 21.05 -20.09 -7.50
CA LYS A 515 21.36 -21.29 -6.70
C LYS A 515 20.25 -22.34 -6.69
N GLN A 516 19.00 -21.95 -6.98
CA GLN A 516 17.88 -22.89 -6.99
C GLN A 516 17.90 -23.74 -8.26
N ASP A 517 17.15 -24.84 -8.31
CA ASP A 517 16.92 -25.56 -9.57
C ASP A 517 16.04 -24.74 -10.53
N ASP A 518 15.96 -25.17 -11.79
CA ASP A 518 15.02 -24.57 -12.75
C ASP A 518 13.56 -24.70 -12.25
N GLY A 519 12.73 -23.71 -12.56
CA GLY A 519 11.34 -23.62 -12.11
C GLY A 519 10.83 -22.19 -11.93
N LYS A 520 9.59 -22.08 -11.46
CA LYS A 520 8.91 -20.81 -11.18
C LYS A 520 9.07 -20.38 -9.70
N PHE A 521 9.39 -19.11 -9.49
CA PHE A 521 9.59 -18.50 -8.17
C PHE A 521 8.81 -17.20 -8.04
N LEU A 522 8.57 -16.79 -6.80
CA LEU A 522 7.86 -15.55 -6.49
C LEU A 522 8.57 -14.79 -5.37
N ILE A 523 8.92 -13.54 -5.63
CA ILE A 523 9.44 -12.61 -4.63
C ILE A 523 8.27 -11.75 -4.16
N VAL A 524 8.00 -11.73 -2.85
CA VAL A 524 6.90 -10.96 -2.27
C VAL A 524 7.42 -10.06 -1.15
N LYS A 525 7.06 -8.77 -1.17
CA LYS A 525 7.18 -7.89 0.00
C LYS A 525 6.02 -8.16 0.95
N ASP A 526 6.33 -8.60 2.17
CA ASP A 526 5.34 -8.76 3.25
C ASP A 526 4.57 -7.45 3.49
N PRO A 527 3.23 -7.43 3.51
CA PRO A 527 2.46 -6.20 3.67
C PRO A 527 2.67 -5.46 5.01
N ASN A 528 3.01 -6.18 6.08
CA ASN A 528 3.01 -5.66 7.44
C ASN A 528 4.40 -5.70 8.09
N LYS A 529 5.34 -6.48 7.55
CA LYS A 529 6.73 -6.59 8.00
C LYS A 529 7.69 -5.96 6.99
N GLN A 530 8.82 -5.47 7.49
CA GLN A 530 9.90 -4.90 6.67
C GLN A 530 10.85 -5.99 6.18
N LEU A 531 10.33 -6.90 5.36
CA LEU A 531 11.08 -8.01 4.78
C LEU A 531 10.52 -8.40 3.42
N ILE A 532 11.35 -9.06 2.60
CA ILE A 532 10.93 -9.77 1.39
C ILE A 532 11.07 -11.27 1.61
N ARG A 533 10.20 -12.05 0.96
CA ARG A 533 10.24 -13.51 0.94
C ARG A 533 10.40 -14.00 -0.49
N LEU A 534 11.23 -15.02 -0.67
CA LEU A 534 11.36 -15.76 -1.91
C LEU A 534 10.64 -17.12 -1.73
N TYR A 535 9.67 -17.38 -2.59
CA TYR A 535 8.91 -18.63 -2.64
C TYR A 535 9.26 -19.43 -3.89
N LYS A 536 9.32 -20.76 -3.76
CA LYS A 536 9.15 -21.69 -4.88
C LYS A 536 7.67 -21.95 -5.05
N VAL A 537 7.16 -21.73 -6.26
CA VAL A 537 5.74 -21.96 -6.59
C VAL A 537 5.63 -23.10 -7.61
N PRO A 538 4.53 -23.86 -7.63
CA PRO A 538 4.28 -24.81 -8.72
C PRO A 538 4.32 -24.14 -10.09
N ASP A 539 4.79 -24.84 -11.12
CA ASP A 539 4.99 -24.25 -12.45
C ASP A 539 3.68 -23.72 -13.07
N ASN A 540 2.55 -24.38 -12.79
CA ASN A 540 1.21 -23.96 -13.24
C ASN A 540 0.64 -22.75 -12.47
N SER A 541 1.39 -22.19 -11.50
CA SER A 541 0.90 -21.04 -10.74
C SER A 541 0.92 -19.79 -11.61
N PHE A 542 -0.18 -19.03 -11.58
CA PHE A 542 -0.37 -17.78 -12.34
C PHE A 542 -0.57 -17.92 -13.84
N ASP A 543 -0.63 -19.16 -14.35
CA ASP A 543 -1.10 -19.38 -15.72
C ASP A 543 -2.63 -19.19 -15.69
N THR A 544 -3.13 -18.29 -16.53
CA THR A 544 -4.57 -18.01 -16.63
C THR A 544 -5.28 -19.25 -17.17
N GLU A 545 -6.37 -19.68 -16.52
CA GLU A 545 -7.20 -20.84 -16.91
C GLU A 545 -7.83 -20.73 -18.32
N GLU A 546 -7.54 -19.65 -19.08
CA GLU A 546 -8.03 -19.45 -20.45
C GLU A 546 -7.33 -20.32 -21.51
N ASP A 547 -6.17 -20.92 -21.20
CA ASP A 547 -5.46 -21.79 -22.16
C ASP A 547 -5.95 -23.26 -22.16
N THR A 548 -6.89 -23.63 -21.28
CA THR A 548 -7.38 -25.02 -21.17
C THR A 548 -8.69 -25.32 -21.91
N ASP A 549 -9.36 -24.33 -22.50
CA ASP A 549 -10.69 -24.51 -23.12
C ASP A 549 -10.66 -24.62 -24.67
N ASN A 550 -9.49 -24.69 -25.31
CA ASN A 550 -9.37 -24.64 -26.78
C ASN A 550 -8.96 -25.94 -27.49
N ASP A 551 -8.80 -27.06 -26.78
CA ASP A 551 -8.30 -28.32 -27.38
C ASP A 551 -9.29 -29.51 -27.34
N GLU A 552 -10.60 -29.28 -27.09
CA GLU A 552 -11.57 -30.39 -26.99
C GLU A 552 -12.84 -30.20 -27.83
N TYR A 553 -12.72 -29.79 -29.10
CA TYR A 553 -13.77 -29.99 -30.10
C TYR A 553 -13.16 -30.19 -31.50
N ASP A 554 -12.73 -31.42 -31.80
CA ASP A 554 -12.65 -31.94 -33.18
C ASP A 554 -12.46 -33.47 -33.17
N GLU A 555 -13.45 -34.20 -32.65
CA GLU A 555 -13.75 -35.59 -33.06
C GLU A 555 -15.27 -35.85 -32.97
N GLU A 556 -16.00 -35.53 -34.05
CA GLU A 556 -17.10 -36.35 -34.59
C GLU A 556 -17.54 -35.88 -36.00
#